data_AF-A0A7V5GSF6-F1
#
_entry.id   AF-A0A7V5GSF6-F1
#
_cell.length_a   1.000
_cell.length_b   1.000
_cell.length_c   1.000
_cell.angle_alpha   90.00
_cell.angle_beta   90.00
_cell.angle_gamma   90.00
#
_symmetry.space_group_name_H-M   'P 1'
#
loop_
_entity.id
_entity.type
_entity.pdbx_description
1 polymer ?
#
loop_
_entity_poly.entity_id
_entity_poly.type
_entity_poly.pdbx_seq_one_letter_code
_entity_poly.pdbx_strand_id
1 'polypeptide(L)'
;MYQLQNWLTNKLKNKKTVFLILGAIFLLGISLRTYQHKNWLYFDDDQANDAIIVSKVVENHQDWPLLGPNMGNTTFRLGPIFYYFQIISAKIFGNNPNVLAYPDLFFSILTIPLFYY
;
A
#
# COMPACT_ATOMS: atom_id res chain seq x y z
N MET A 1 23.81 -3.92 32.95
CA MET A 1 23.43 -4.50 31.65
C MET A 1 22.54 -5.75 31.78
N TYR A 2 22.96 -6.78 32.52
CA TYR A 2 22.18 -8.02 32.75
C TYR A 2 20.77 -7.82 33.35
N GLN A 3 20.62 -6.93 34.33
CA GLN A 3 19.32 -6.68 34.98
C GLN A 3 18.30 -6.04 34.03
N LEU A 4 18.75 -5.11 33.16
CA LEU A 4 17.91 -4.46 32.16
C LEU A 4 17.43 -5.47 31.10
N GLN A 5 18.34 -6.35 30.67
CA GLN A 5 18.03 -7.40 29.69
C GLN A 5 17.01 -8.40 30.23
N ASN A 6 17.15 -8.84 31.49
CA ASN A 6 16.18 -9.74 32.14
C ASN A 6 14.81 -9.09 32.40
N TRP A 7 14.78 -7.79 32.68
CA TRP A 7 13.53 -7.06 32.82
C TRP A 7 12.76 -6.96 31.49
N LEU A 8 13.46 -6.64 30.39
CA LEU A 8 12.87 -6.55 29.05
C LEU A 8 12.31 -7.90 28.59
N THR A 9 13.07 -8.99 28.74
CA THR A 9 12.64 -10.32 28.31
C THR A 9 11.45 -10.84 29.11
N ASN A 10 11.39 -10.59 30.43
CA ASN A 10 10.24 -10.96 31.24
C ASN A 10 8.97 -10.17 30.87
N LYS A 11 9.11 -8.90 30.46
CA LYS A 11 7.99 -8.09 29.98
C LYS A 11 7.46 -8.59 28.62
N LEU A 12 8.36 -9.00 27.73
CA LEU A 12 8.02 -9.53 26.40
C LEU A 12 7.35 -10.93 26.43
N LYS A 13 7.37 -11.63 27.57
CA LYS A 13 6.56 -12.85 27.77
C LYS A 13 5.08 -12.55 28.03
N ASN A 14 4.73 -11.31 28.41
CA ASN A 14 3.35 -10.93 28.66
C ASN A 14 2.65 -10.58 27.33
N LYS A 15 1.66 -11.41 26.94
CA LYS A 15 0.86 -11.21 25.72
C LYS A 15 0.28 -9.79 25.62
N LYS A 16 -0.19 -9.20 26.72
CA LYS A 16 -0.73 -7.83 26.72
C LYS A 16 0.35 -6.80 26.35
N THR A 17 1.58 -6.99 26.83
CA THR A 17 2.69 -6.09 26.49
C THR A 17 3.08 -6.22 25.03
N VAL A 18 3.12 -7.44 24.49
CA VAL A 18 3.38 -7.68 23.06
C VAL A 18 2.32 -7.00 22.19
N PHE A 19 1.03 -7.20 22.47
CA PHE A 19 -0.06 -6.55 21.72
C PHE A 19 -0.02 -5.03 21.82
N LEU A 20 0.33 -4.45 22.98
CA LEU A 20 0.51 -3.00 23.11
C LEU A 20 1.66 -2.48 22.25
N ILE A 21 2.79 -3.17 22.21
CA ILE A 21 3.93 -2.80 21.36
C ILE A 21 3.56 -2.90 19.89
N LEU A 22 2.90 -3.99 19.47
CA LEU A 22 2.41 -4.15 18.10
C LEU A 22 1.40 -3.07 17.72
N GLY A 23 0.49 -2.72 18.63
CA GLY A 23 -0.45 -1.62 18.44
C GLY A 23 0.26 -0.28 18.26
N ALA A 24 1.30 -0.01 19.05
CA ALA A 24 2.12 1.19 18.90
C ALA A 24 2.86 1.21 17.55
N ILE A 25 3.46 0.09 17.13
CA ILE A 25 4.12 -0.04 15.81
C ILE A 25 3.12 0.15 14.68
N PHE A 26 1.92 -0.41 14.80
CA PHE A 26 0.86 -0.28 13.81
C PHE A 26 0.39 1.17 13.66
N LEU A 27 0.10 1.86 14.77
CA LEU A 27 -0.31 3.27 14.76
C LEU A 27 0.81 4.18 14.24
N LEU A 28 2.05 3.94 14.66
CA LEU A 28 3.20 4.69 14.14
C LEU A 28 3.37 4.45 12.63
N GLY A 29 3.25 3.19 12.19
CA GLY A 29 3.36 2.80 10.78
C GLY A 29 2.28 3.41 9.90
N ILE A 30 1.03 3.51 10.39
CA ILE A 30 -0.05 4.27 9.72
C ILE A 30 0.33 5.74 9.64
N SER A 31 0.71 6.34 10.77
CA SER A 31 1.00 7.78 10.86
C SER A 31 2.10 8.18 9.88
N LEU A 32 3.19 7.41 9.80
CA LEU A 32 4.30 7.69 8.89
C LEU A 32 3.93 7.53 7.41
N ARG A 33 3.03 6.59 7.07
CA ARG A 33 2.60 6.34 5.67
C ARG A 33 1.58 7.34 5.17
N THR A 34 0.74 7.87 6.05
CA THR A 34 -0.31 8.84 5.70
C THR A 34 0.15 10.29 5.82
N TYR A 35 1.17 10.57 6.65
CA TYR A 35 1.72 11.91 6.81
C TYR A 35 2.22 12.47 5.48
N GLN A 36 1.64 13.59 5.05
CA GLN A 36 1.95 14.27 3.79
C GLN A 36 1.86 13.39 2.52
N HIS A 37 1.13 12.26 2.58
CA HIS A 37 1.07 11.26 1.50
C HIS A 37 0.78 11.88 0.12
N LYS A 38 -0.24 12.74 0.04
CA LYS A 38 -0.59 13.42 -1.21
C LYS A 38 0.51 14.34 -1.74
N ASN A 39 1.22 15.04 -0.84
CA ASN A 39 2.20 16.06 -1.21
C ASN A 39 3.57 15.46 -1.54
N TRP A 40 3.88 14.29 -1.01
CA TRP A 40 5.10 13.54 -1.30
C TRP A 40 4.92 12.45 -2.35
N LEU A 41 3.69 12.30 -2.88
CA LEU A 41 3.43 11.36 -3.95
C LEU A 41 4.17 11.83 -5.21
N TYR A 42 5.29 11.17 -5.48
CA TYR A 42 5.97 11.30 -6.75
C TYR A 42 5.10 10.64 -7.84
N PHE A 43 4.97 11.32 -8.97
CA PHE A 43 4.16 10.87 -10.10
C PHE A 43 5.04 10.82 -11.36
N ASP A 44 5.44 9.61 -11.74
CA ASP A 44 6.35 9.33 -12.85
C ASP A 44 5.62 9.00 -14.16
N ASP A 45 6.36 8.91 -15.26
CA ASP A 45 5.83 8.58 -16.58
C ASP A 45 5.07 7.23 -16.60
N ASP A 46 5.57 6.23 -15.87
CA ASP A 46 4.89 4.94 -15.71
C ASP A 46 3.53 5.10 -15.03
N GLN A 47 3.45 5.90 -13.96
CA GLN A 47 2.21 6.15 -13.23
C GLN A 47 1.23 6.98 -14.06
N ALA A 48 1.72 7.88 -14.91
CA ALA A 48 0.89 8.63 -15.86
C ALA A 48 0.24 7.70 -16.89
N ASN A 49 1.01 6.76 -17.45
CA ASN A 49 0.49 5.76 -18.38
C ASN A 49 -0.56 4.86 -17.71
N ASP A 50 -0.30 4.40 -16.49
CA ASP A 50 -1.25 3.60 -15.72
C ASP A 50 -2.55 4.36 -15.45
N ALA A 51 -2.44 5.64 -15.06
CA ALA A 51 -3.60 6.50 -14.80
C ALA A 51 -4.49 6.67 -16.04
N ILE A 52 -3.90 6.80 -17.23
CA ILE A 52 -4.67 6.88 -18.48
C ILE A 52 -5.45 5.58 -18.73
N ILE A 53 -4.84 4.42 -18.51
CA ILE A 53 -5.50 3.12 -18.68
C ILE A 53 -6.66 2.99 -17.68
N VAL A 54 -6.40 3.29 -16.41
CA VAL A 54 -7.42 3.23 -15.35
C VAL A 54 -8.57 4.18 -15.66
N SER A 55 -8.29 5.42 -16.06
CA SER A 55 -9.29 6.43 -16.43
C SER A 55 -10.22 5.92 -17.52
N LYS A 56 -9.66 5.35 -18.60
CA LYS A 56 -10.47 4.80 -19.70
C LYS A 56 -11.41 3.69 -19.24
N VAL A 57 -10.98 2.85 -18.29
CA VAL A 57 -11.83 1.78 -17.75
C VAL A 57 -12.93 2.35 -16.84
N VAL A 58 -12.60 3.33 -16.02
CA VAL A 58 -13.57 3.99 -15.11
C VAL A 58 -14.63 4.75 -15.90
N GLU A 59 -14.25 5.38 -17.01
CA GLU A 59 -15.13 6.13 -17.92
C GLU A 59 -15.88 5.23 -18.93
N ASN A 60 -15.73 3.90 -18.81
CA ASN A 60 -16.33 2.90 -19.71
C ASN A 60 -15.91 3.05 -21.18
N HIS A 61 -14.72 3.59 -21.43
CA HIS A 61 -14.08 3.64 -22.75
C HIS A 61 -13.21 2.41 -23.05
N GLN A 62 -12.97 1.56 -22.06
CA GLN A 62 -12.17 0.35 -22.19
C GLN A 62 -12.63 -0.74 -21.21
N ASP A 63 -12.53 -2.00 -21.60
CA ASP A 63 -12.74 -3.14 -20.71
C ASP A 63 -11.60 -3.31 -19.69
N TRP A 64 -11.86 -4.12 -18.66
CA TRP A 64 -10.87 -4.42 -17.63
C TRP A 64 -9.62 -5.08 -18.25
N PRO A 65 -8.41 -4.58 -17.96
CA PRO A 65 -7.20 -5.10 -18.58
C PRO A 65 -6.93 -6.55 -18.15
N LEU A 66 -6.75 -7.45 -19.10
CA LEU A 66 -6.34 -8.83 -18.80
C LEU A 66 -4.85 -8.95 -18.46
N LEU A 67 -4.07 -7.92 -18.81
CA LEU A 67 -2.63 -7.85 -18.59
C LEU A 67 -2.29 -6.55 -17.84
N GLY A 68 -1.28 -6.64 -16.98
CA GLY A 68 -0.72 -5.52 -16.22
C GLY A 68 0.20 -4.61 -17.04
N PRO A 69 0.88 -3.67 -16.36
CA PRO A 69 1.87 -2.80 -16.97
C PRO A 69 3.07 -3.59 -17.52
N ASN A 70 3.80 -2.97 -18.44
CA ASN A 70 5.04 -3.54 -18.95
C ASN A 70 6.10 -3.56 -17.85
N MET A 71 6.93 -4.60 -17.84
CA MET A 71 8.07 -4.65 -16.94
C MET A 71 9.21 -3.81 -17.53
N GLY A 72 9.24 -2.51 -17.20
CA GLY A 72 10.19 -1.54 -17.75
C GLY A 72 10.17 -1.52 -19.28
N ASN A 73 11.35 -1.51 -19.90
CA ASN A 73 11.50 -1.45 -21.37
C ASN A 73 11.37 -2.82 -22.08
N THR A 74 10.70 -3.80 -21.46
CA THR A 74 10.52 -5.14 -22.05
C THR A 74 9.12 -5.31 -22.63
N THR A 75 8.94 -6.36 -23.43
CA THR A 75 7.61 -6.79 -23.92
C THR A 75 6.84 -7.63 -22.91
N PHE A 76 7.48 -7.97 -21.77
CA PHE A 76 6.86 -8.76 -20.72
C PHE A 76 5.84 -7.93 -19.93
N ARG A 77 4.66 -8.50 -19.69
CA ARG A 77 3.57 -7.84 -18.98
C ARG A 77 3.33 -8.51 -17.63
N LEU A 78 3.13 -7.68 -16.61
CA LEU A 78 2.78 -8.12 -15.27
C LEU A 78 1.32 -8.64 -15.21
N GLY A 79 0.95 -9.23 -14.08
CA GLY A 79 -0.44 -9.62 -13.83
C GLY A 79 -1.37 -8.40 -13.70
N PRO A 80 -2.68 -8.54 -14.00
CA PRO A 80 -3.61 -7.42 -14.07
C PRO A 80 -4.06 -6.89 -12.70
N ILE A 81 -3.74 -7.60 -11.61
CA ILE A 81 -4.23 -7.29 -10.27
C ILE A 81 -3.88 -5.87 -9.81
N PHE A 82 -2.73 -5.35 -10.27
CA PHE A 82 -2.30 -3.98 -10.02
C PHE A 82 -3.32 -2.97 -10.56
N TYR A 83 -3.72 -3.10 -11.84
CA TYR A 83 -4.76 -2.25 -12.42
C TYR A 83 -6.11 -2.44 -11.74
N TYR A 84 -6.47 -3.67 -11.36
CA TYR A 84 -7.78 -3.92 -10.75
C TYR A 84 -7.94 -3.15 -9.44
N PHE A 85 -6.91 -3.13 -8.59
CA PHE A 85 -6.95 -2.34 -7.37
C PHE A 85 -7.01 -0.83 -7.64
N GLN A 86 -6.25 -0.34 -8.61
CA GLN A 86 -6.32 1.06 -9.01
C GLN A 86 -7.70 1.46 -9.55
N ILE A 87 -8.29 0.63 -10.41
CA ILE A 87 -9.65 0.83 -10.96
C ILE A 87 -10.69 0.84 -9.83
N ILE A 88 -10.61 -0.10 -8.88
CA ILE A 88 -11.52 -0.14 -7.74
C ILE A 88 -11.36 1.13 -6.89
N SER A 89 -10.13 1.55 -6.62
CA SER A 89 -9.87 2.80 -5.89
C SER A 89 -10.46 4.01 -6.61
N ALA A 90 -10.21 4.15 -7.91
CA ALA A 90 -10.73 5.27 -8.70
C ALA A 90 -12.26 5.27 -8.77
N LYS A 91 -12.91 4.10 -8.83
CA LYS A 91 -14.38 4.00 -8.80
C LYS A 91 -14.98 4.45 -7.46
N ILE A 92 -14.29 4.22 -6.34
CA ILE A 92 -14.78 4.56 -5.00
C ILE A 92 -14.45 6.01 -4.62
N PHE A 93 -13.23 6.46 -4.93
CA PHE A 93 -12.68 7.74 -4.45
C PHE A 93 -12.56 8.81 -5.54
N GLY A 94 -12.95 8.50 -6.78
CA GLY A 94 -12.93 9.40 -7.94
C GLY A 94 -11.74 9.17 -8.87
N ASN A 95 -11.85 9.63 -10.11
CA ASN A 95 -10.83 9.41 -11.15
C ASN A 95 -9.71 10.48 -11.08
N ASN A 96 -8.84 10.39 -10.06
CA ASN A 96 -7.71 11.30 -9.88
C ASN A 96 -6.40 10.52 -9.68
N PRO A 97 -5.25 11.02 -10.15
CA PRO A 97 -3.96 10.34 -10.02
C PRO A 97 -3.59 9.95 -8.57
N ASN A 98 -3.89 10.82 -7.59
CA ASN A 98 -3.52 10.60 -6.20
C ASN A 98 -4.27 9.43 -5.54
N VAL A 99 -5.49 9.09 -6.00
CA VAL A 99 -6.24 8.00 -5.39
C VAL A 99 -5.83 6.63 -5.92
N LEU A 100 -5.11 6.59 -7.05
CA LEU A 100 -4.57 5.35 -7.60
C LEU A 100 -3.53 4.71 -6.67
N ALA A 101 -2.88 5.49 -5.81
CA ALA A 101 -1.92 5.02 -4.80
C ALA A 101 -2.58 4.53 -3.49
N TYR A 102 -3.90 4.68 -3.32
CA TYR A 102 -4.59 4.26 -2.09
C TYR A 102 -4.53 2.75 -1.83
N PRO A 103 -4.60 1.86 -2.83
CA PRO A 103 -4.35 0.44 -2.62
C PRO A 103 -2.95 0.17 -2.06
N ASP A 104 -1.92 0.83 -2.60
CA ASP A 104 -0.54 0.68 -2.11
C ASP A 104 -0.43 1.11 -0.64
N LEU A 105 -1.03 2.27 -0.31
CA LEU A 105 -1.11 2.75 1.06
C LEU A 105 -1.83 1.74 1.97
N PHE A 106 -2.98 1.24 1.55
CA PHE A 106 -3.77 0.27 2.29
C PHE A 106 -3.02 -1.04 2.54
N PHE A 107 -2.47 -1.67 1.51
CA PHE A 107 -1.72 -2.92 1.66
C PHE A 107 -0.44 -2.72 2.46
N SER A 108 0.24 -1.58 2.32
CA SER A 108 1.43 -1.29 3.12
C SER A 108 1.14 -1.12 4.62
N ILE A 109 -0.09 -0.77 5.00
CA ILE A 109 -0.56 -0.75 6.40
C ILE A 109 -0.88 -2.17 6.86
N LEU A 110 -1.59 -2.96 6.03
CA LEU A 110 -1.97 -4.33 6.35
C LEU A 110 -0.78 -5.29 6.47
N THR A 111 0.36 -5.00 5.83
CA THR A 111 1.57 -5.82 5.97
C THR A 111 2.15 -5.78 7.38
N ILE A 112 1.89 -4.71 8.16
CA ILE A 112 2.41 -4.57 9.53
C ILE A 112 1.92 -5.72 10.45
N PRO A 113 0.60 -5.94 10.61
CA PRO A 113 0.13 -7.09 11.39
C PRO A 113 0.45 -8.41 10.69
N LEU A 114 0.47 -8.46 9.35
CA LEU A 114 0.77 -9.68 8.61
C LEU A 114 2.17 -10.22 8.93
N PHE A 115 3.19 -9.36 9.05
CA PHE A 115 4.57 -9.79 9.36
C PHE A 115 4.77 -10.33 10.77
N TYR A 116 3.82 -10.10 11.68
CA TYR A 116 3.88 -10.69 13.01
C TYR A 116 3.41 -12.15 13.03
N TYR A 117 2.52 -12.53 12.12
CA TYR A 117 1.96 -13.88 11.99
C TYR A 117 2.82 -14.76 11.09
#